data_AF-A0A914WWY9-F1
#
_entry.id   AF-A0A914WWY9-F1
#
_cell.length_a   1.000
_cell.length_b   1.000
_cell.length_c   1.000
_cell.angle_alpha   90.00
_cell.angle_beta   90.00
_cell.angle_gamma   90.00
#
_symmetry.space_group_name_H-M   'P 1'
#
loop_
_entity.id
_entity.type
_entity.pdbx_description
1 polymer ?
#
loop_
_entity_poly.entity_id
_entity_poly.type
_entity_poly.pdbx_seq_one_letter_code
_entity_poly.pdbx_strand_id
1 'polypeptide(L)'
;MTPINGGHCMTPKELCENDDLATSIVVDPFLRFRTHKMNLHYRKPSRQDEKDFRIAIHDFIKDQDTAKVVKRLMSSDLVVRFLSKRTSKQRQNFHEHLMRFLQIFNKAAGFTIQSCNRYRAENRLGAMLIATKHWRKNEKIALLVGVIGELTAEEEAKILKKDVNDFSVMFSMRKQCAQLWLGPGAYINHDCRPNCKFVPNGPTAVIQACHS
;
A
#
# COMPACT_ATOMS: atom_id res chain seq x y z
N MET A 1 -11.24 -3.80 17.56
CA MET A 1 -10.17 -3.64 16.56
C MET A 1 -8.95 -3.11 17.27
N THR A 2 -7.88 -3.89 17.36
CA THR A 2 -6.59 -3.42 17.88
C THR A 2 -6.11 -2.29 16.96
N PRO A 3 -5.64 -1.14 17.49
CA PRO A 3 -5.03 -0.12 16.64
C PRO A 3 -3.93 -0.79 15.81
N ILE A 4 -3.99 -0.67 14.48
CA ILE A 4 -2.86 -1.11 13.64
C ILE A 4 -1.71 -0.22 14.08
N ASN A 5 -0.79 -0.77 14.86
CA ASN A 5 0.31 -0.02 15.41
C ASN A 5 1.10 0.55 14.21
N GLY A 6 1.33 1.87 14.21
CA GLY A 6 2.04 2.56 13.13
C GLY A 6 3.54 2.25 13.08
N GLY A 7 4.00 1.24 13.83
CA GLY A 7 5.37 0.74 13.78
C GLY A 7 5.50 -0.40 12.78
N HIS A 8 6.58 -0.41 12.01
CA HIS A 8 7.08 -1.60 11.32
C HIS A 8 8.59 -1.70 11.53
N CYS A 9 9.16 -2.88 11.33
CA CYS A 9 10.62 -3.10 11.37
C CYS A 9 11.13 -3.79 10.10
N MET A 10 10.42 -3.59 8.99
CA MET A 10 10.82 -4.09 7.67
C MET A 10 12.04 -3.32 7.18
N THR A 11 13.02 -4.03 6.61
CA THR A 11 14.05 -3.39 5.80
C THR A 11 13.43 -2.81 4.52
N PRO A 12 14.08 -1.86 3.82
CA PRO A 12 13.54 -1.33 2.57
C PRO A 12 13.26 -2.42 1.53
N LYS A 13 14.15 -3.42 1.43
CA LYS A 13 13.94 -4.57 0.56
C LYS A 13 12.71 -5.39 0.95
N GLU A 14 12.53 -5.69 2.23
CA GLU A 14 11.36 -6.42 2.73
C GLU A 14 10.07 -5.62 2.48
N LEU A 15 10.10 -4.30 2.66
CA LEU A 15 8.97 -3.43 2.39
C LEU A 15 8.58 -3.47 0.91
N CYS A 16 9.55 -3.38 -0.01
CA CYS A 16 9.30 -3.51 -1.46
C CYS A 16 8.65 -4.86 -1.80
N GLU A 17 9.20 -5.96 -1.29
CA GLU A 17 8.70 -7.32 -1.57
C GLU A 17 7.28 -7.54 -1.02
N ASN A 18 7.02 -7.05 0.20
CA ASN A 18 5.69 -7.15 0.83
C ASN A 18 4.66 -6.27 0.13
N ASP A 19 5.04 -5.07 -0.29
CA ASP A 19 4.14 -4.15 -1.00
C ASP A 19 3.75 -4.67 -2.39
N ASP A 20 4.72 -5.17 -3.15
CA ASP A 20 4.48 -5.77 -4.46
C ASP A 20 3.49 -6.94 -4.38
N LEU A 21 3.66 -7.83 -3.40
CA LEU A 21 2.72 -8.94 -3.21
C LEU A 21 1.36 -8.46 -2.71
N ALA A 22 1.32 -7.58 -1.70
CA ALA A 22 0.07 -7.10 -1.14
C ALA A 22 -0.79 -6.34 -2.18
N THR A 23 -0.17 -5.49 -2.99
CA THR A 23 -0.86 -4.84 -4.11
C THR A 23 -1.39 -5.86 -5.12
N SER A 24 -0.62 -6.90 -5.45
CA SER A 24 -1.06 -7.94 -6.40
C SER A 24 -2.18 -8.84 -5.94
N ILE A 25 -2.38 -9.03 -4.62
CA ILE A 25 -3.46 -9.87 -4.10
C ILE A 25 -4.66 -9.06 -3.59
N VAL A 26 -4.52 -7.74 -3.41
CA VAL A 26 -5.59 -6.87 -2.90
C VAL A 26 -6.05 -5.83 -3.93
N VAL A 27 -5.13 -5.03 -4.46
CA VAL A 27 -5.45 -3.86 -5.29
C VAL A 27 -5.60 -4.23 -6.76
N ASP A 28 -4.62 -4.93 -7.33
CA ASP A 28 -4.62 -5.33 -8.74
C ASP A 28 -5.88 -6.14 -9.13
N PRO A 29 -6.37 -7.11 -8.31
CA PRO A 29 -7.57 -7.88 -8.64
C PRO A 29 -8.85 -7.04 -8.67
N PHE A 30 -8.91 -5.99 -7.83
CA PHE A 30 -10.02 -5.03 -7.76
C PHE A 30 -9.98 -4.06 -8.95
N LEU A 31 -8.83 -3.42 -9.21
CA LEU A 31 -8.67 -2.44 -10.29
C LEU A 31 -8.57 -3.07 -11.69
N ARG A 32 -8.29 -4.38 -11.75
CA ARG A 32 -8.16 -5.19 -12.98
C ARG A 32 -7.01 -4.77 -13.89
N PHE A 33 -5.99 -4.11 -13.34
CA PHE A 33 -4.70 -3.88 -13.97
C PHE A 33 -3.60 -3.96 -12.91
N ARG A 34 -2.36 -4.12 -13.36
CA ARG A 34 -1.19 -4.13 -12.48
C ARG A 34 -0.84 -2.70 -12.07
N THR A 35 -0.98 -2.36 -10.79
CA THR A 35 -0.48 -1.09 -10.25
C THR A 35 1.04 -1.08 -10.15
N HIS A 36 1.61 0.04 -9.69
CA HIS A 36 3.05 0.20 -9.48
C HIS A 36 3.66 -0.98 -8.70
N LYS A 37 4.90 -1.32 -9.04
CA LYS A 37 5.71 -2.36 -8.38
C LYS A 37 7.14 -1.86 -8.23
N MET A 38 7.77 -2.18 -7.11
CA MET A 38 9.17 -1.87 -6.85
C MET A 38 10.10 -2.83 -7.59
N ASN A 39 9.77 -4.11 -7.65
CA ASN A 39 10.55 -5.09 -8.39
C ASN A 39 10.26 -4.99 -9.89
N LEU A 40 11.28 -4.57 -10.65
CA LEU A 40 11.20 -4.42 -12.12
C LEU A 40 10.89 -5.73 -12.85
N HIS A 41 11.22 -6.87 -12.25
CA HIS A 41 10.97 -8.21 -12.76
C HIS A 41 9.86 -8.94 -11.98
N TYR A 42 8.97 -8.18 -11.33
CA TYR A 42 7.86 -8.77 -10.59
C TYR A 42 6.99 -9.66 -11.49
N ARG A 43 6.84 -10.93 -11.08
CA ARG A 43 6.00 -11.91 -11.77
C ARG A 43 4.58 -11.79 -11.25
N LYS A 44 3.66 -11.46 -12.14
CA LYS A 44 2.23 -11.40 -11.80
C LYS A 44 1.71 -12.78 -11.35
N PRO A 45 0.66 -12.82 -10.50
CA PRO A 45 -0.02 -14.07 -10.16
C PRO A 45 -0.53 -14.80 -11.40
N SER A 46 -0.83 -16.11 -11.26
CA SER A 46 -1.47 -16.85 -12.34
C SER A 46 -2.88 -16.31 -12.61
N ARG A 47 -3.45 -16.60 -13.79
CA ARG A 47 -4.85 -16.20 -14.10
C ARG A 47 -5.84 -16.77 -13.09
N GLN A 48 -5.57 -17.96 -12.57
CA GLN A 48 -6.41 -18.61 -11.57
C GLN A 48 -6.29 -17.87 -10.22
N ASP A 49 -5.07 -17.59 -9.77
CA ASP A 49 -4.84 -16.79 -8.55
C ASP A 49 -5.50 -15.41 -8.64
N GLU A 50 -5.34 -14.69 -9.76
CA GLU A 50 -5.97 -13.38 -9.98
C GLU A 50 -7.51 -13.46 -9.87
N LYS A 51 -8.12 -14.53 -10.39
CA LYS A 51 -9.57 -14.76 -10.28
C LYS A 51 -9.97 -15.03 -8.83
N ASP A 52 -9.21 -15.86 -8.11
CA ASP A 52 -9.51 -16.23 -6.74
C ASP A 52 -9.35 -15.05 -5.77
N PHE A 53 -8.31 -14.23 -5.97
CA PHE A 53 -8.13 -12.98 -5.25
C PHE A 53 -9.23 -11.98 -5.54
N ARG A 54 -9.65 -11.84 -6.80
CA ARG A 54 -10.79 -10.97 -7.15
C ARG A 54 -12.06 -11.38 -6.42
N ILE A 55 -12.37 -12.67 -6.37
CA ILE A 55 -13.53 -13.19 -5.64
C ILE A 55 -13.37 -12.88 -4.15
N ALA A 56 -12.20 -13.14 -3.55
CA ALA A 56 -11.94 -12.88 -2.14
C ALA A 56 -12.14 -11.40 -1.75
N ILE A 57 -11.61 -10.47 -2.56
CA ILE A 57 -11.76 -9.03 -2.30
C ILE A 57 -13.20 -8.57 -2.51
N HIS A 58 -13.88 -9.07 -3.54
CA HIS A 58 -15.29 -8.75 -3.77
C HIS A 58 -16.20 -9.26 -2.65
N ASP A 59 -15.95 -10.47 -2.14
CA ASP A 59 -16.68 -11.02 -0.99
C ASP A 59 -16.45 -10.14 0.25
N PHE A 60 -15.19 -9.75 0.51
CA PHE A 60 -14.83 -8.87 1.62
C PHE A 60 -15.49 -7.49 1.56
N ILE A 61 -15.57 -6.88 0.38
CA ILE A 61 -16.27 -5.59 0.18
C ILE A 61 -17.75 -5.71 0.61
N LYS A 62 -18.37 -6.89 0.40
CA LYS A 62 -19.77 -7.14 0.78
C LYS A 62 -19.90 -7.46 2.27
N ASP A 63 -19.21 -8.49 2.73
CA ASP A 63 -19.39 -9.10 4.05
C ASP A 63 -18.60 -8.42 5.18
N GLN A 64 -17.52 -7.69 4.85
CA GLN A 64 -16.59 -7.03 5.79
C GLN A 64 -15.94 -8.00 6.79
N ASP A 65 -15.90 -9.30 6.46
CA ASP A 65 -15.27 -10.31 7.30
C ASP A 65 -13.76 -10.34 7.07
N THR A 66 -13.06 -9.57 7.91
CA THR A 66 -11.59 -9.45 7.83
C THR A 66 -10.89 -10.77 8.13
N ALA A 67 -11.40 -11.57 9.07
CA ALA A 67 -10.77 -12.84 9.42
C ALA A 67 -10.86 -13.85 8.25
N LYS A 68 -12.02 -13.90 7.58
CA LYS A 68 -12.26 -14.76 6.42
C LYS A 68 -11.40 -14.37 5.23
N VAL A 69 -11.33 -13.08 4.85
CA VAL A 69 -10.51 -12.67 3.71
C VAL A 69 -9.02 -12.89 3.97
N VAL A 70 -8.53 -12.56 5.18
CA VAL A 70 -7.14 -12.78 5.55
C VAL A 70 -6.80 -14.27 5.50
N LYS A 71 -7.63 -15.14 6.09
CA LYS A 71 -7.44 -16.59 6.01
C LYS A 71 -7.35 -17.05 4.56
N ARG A 72 -8.28 -16.63 3.71
CA ARG A 72 -8.32 -17.02 2.29
C ARG A 72 -7.07 -16.56 1.52
N LEU A 73 -6.63 -15.32 1.70
CA LEU A 73 -5.44 -14.79 1.04
C LEU A 73 -4.15 -15.47 1.54
N MET A 74 -4.01 -15.61 2.87
CA MET A 74 -2.82 -16.21 3.51
C MET A 74 -2.67 -17.69 3.22
N SER A 75 -3.76 -18.40 2.91
CA SER A 75 -3.76 -19.82 2.53
C SER A 75 -3.55 -20.07 1.03
N SER A 76 -3.42 -19.04 0.19
CA SER A 76 -3.14 -19.23 -1.23
C SER A 76 -1.72 -19.75 -1.46
N ASP A 77 -1.53 -20.62 -2.47
CA ASP A 77 -0.22 -21.19 -2.78
C ASP A 77 0.85 -20.13 -3.05
N LEU A 78 0.46 -19.02 -3.69
CA LEU A 78 1.34 -17.88 -3.95
C LEU A 78 1.90 -17.29 -2.65
N VAL A 79 1.01 -16.99 -1.69
CA VAL A 79 1.39 -16.37 -0.41
C VAL A 79 2.13 -17.37 0.49
N VAL A 80 1.68 -18.63 0.55
CA VAL A 80 2.37 -19.70 1.28
C VAL A 80 3.80 -19.87 0.77
N ARG A 81 3.99 -19.90 -0.56
CA ARG A 81 5.32 -19.99 -1.17
C ARG A 81 6.19 -18.77 -0.87
N PHE A 82 5.64 -17.57 -0.98
CA PHE A 82 6.33 -16.32 -0.64
C PHE A 82 6.82 -16.30 0.81
N LEU A 83 6.02 -16.82 1.74
CA LEU A 83 6.32 -16.83 3.18
C LEU A 83 7.13 -18.05 3.64
N SER A 84 7.32 -19.07 2.79
CA SER A 84 7.95 -20.34 3.15
C SER A 84 9.31 -20.18 3.84
N LYS A 85 10.16 -19.28 3.34
CA LYS A 85 11.52 -19.00 3.87
C LYS A 85 11.59 -17.79 4.80
N ARG A 86 10.45 -17.19 5.15
CA ARG A 86 10.39 -15.99 6.00
C ARG A 86 10.35 -16.37 7.47
N THR A 87 11.04 -15.60 8.31
CA THR A 87 10.98 -15.76 9.78
C THR A 87 9.59 -15.42 10.32
N SER A 88 9.30 -15.81 11.56
CA SER A 88 8.04 -15.44 12.23
C SER A 88 7.79 -13.92 12.19
N LYS A 89 8.83 -13.12 12.43
CA LYS A 89 8.72 -11.66 12.39
C LYS A 89 8.41 -11.12 10.98
N GLN A 90 9.05 -11.65 9.94
CA GLN A 90 8.78 -11.26 8.56
C GLN A 90 7.36 -11.65 8.11
N ARG A 91 6.87 -12.81 8.55
CA ARG A 91 5.47 -13.22 8.31
C ARG A 91 4.49 -12.27 8.98
N GLN A 92 4.77 -11.85 10.22
CA GLN A 92 3.98 -10.86 10.93
C GLN A 92 4.00 -9.50 10.21
N ASN A 93 5.17 -9.04 9.75
CA ASN A 93 5.30 -7.81 8.99
C ASN A 93 4.44 -7.82 7.71
N PHE A 94 4.48 -8.92 6.94
CA PHE A 94 3.64 -9.09 5.76
C PHE A 94 2.15 -9.09 6.12
N HIS A 95 1.76 -9.82 7.17
CA HIS A 95 0.37 -9.85 7.64
C HIS A 95 -0.14 -8.45 7.99
N GLU A 96 0.64 -7.65 8.72
CA GLU A 96 0.27 -6.28 9.07
C GLU A 96 0.19 -5.38 7.82
N HIS A 97 1.08 -5.56 6.84
CA HIS A 97 1.04 -4.80 5.59
C HIS A 97 -0.18 -5.16 4.75
N LEU A 98 -0.54 -6.44 4.68
CA LEU A 98 -1.77 -6.93 4.06
C LEU A 98 -3.01 -6.30 4.73
N MET A 99 -3.03 -6.25 6.06
CA MET A 99 -4.13 -5.63 6.82
C MET A 99 -4.29 -4.14 6.53
N ARG A 100 -3.19 -3.40 6.28
CA ARG A 100 -3.24 -1.98 5.84
C ARG A 100 -3.92 -1.87 4.48
N PHE A 101 -3.57 -2.73 3.52
CA PHE A 101 -4.22 -2.75 2.21
C PHE A 101 -5.71 -3.09 2.25
N LEU A 102 -6.12 -4.03 3.10
CA LEU A 102 -7.54 -4.36 3.28
C LEU A 102 -8.35 -3.16 3.80
N GLN A 103 -7.73 -2.19 4.51
CA GLN A 103 -8.45 -0.99 4.96
C GLN A 103 -8.97 -0.13 3.80
N ILE A 104 -8.41 -0.22 2.59
CA ILE A 104 -8.91 0.46 1.39
C ILE A 104 -10.37 0.08 1.09
N PHE A 105 -10.77 -1.13 1.48
CA PHE A 105 -12.11 -1.69 1.24
C PHE A 105 -12.95 -1.82 2.51
N ASN A 106 -12.47 -1.30 3.64
CA ASN A 106 -13.24 -1.24 4.87
C ASN A 106 -14.26 -0.09 4.80
N LYS A 107 -15.55 -0.38 4.96
CA LYS A 107 -16.65 0.61 4.92
C LYS A 107 -16.48 1.72 5.96
N ALA A 108 -15.82 1.42 7.09
CA ALA A 108 -15.54 2.41 8.14
C ALA A 108 -14.31 3.30 7.84
N ALA A 109 -13.51 2.99 6.81
CA ALA A 109 -12.28 3.70 6.52
C ALA A 109 -12.50 5.14 6.05
N GLY A 110 -13.63 5.43 5.40
CA GLY A 110 -13.94 6.76 4.88
C GLY A 110 -13.15 7.16 3.64
N PHE A 111 -12.46 6.21 3.01
CA PHE A 111 -11.84 6.34 1.70
C PHE A 111 -11.88 4.99 0.97
N THR A 112 -11.64 5.01 -0.34
CA THR A 112 -11.43 3.82 -1.16
C THR A 112 -10.51 4.17 -2.34
N ILE A 113 -10.29 3.23 -3.27
CA ILE A 113 -9.43 3.41 -4.45
C ILE A 113 -10.23 3.28 -5.74
N GLN A 114 -9.81 4.00 -6.78
CA GLN A 114 -10.32 3.83 -8.15
C GLN A 114 -9.22 4.03 -9.19
N SER A 115 -9.50 3.69 -10.45
CA SER A 115 -8.58 3.94 -11.56
C SER A 115 -8.41 5.45 -11.80
N CYS A 116 -7.20 5.83 -12.24
CA CYS A 116 -6.83 7.19 -12.57
C CYS A 116 -6.08 7.19 -13.91
N ASN A 117 -6.61 7.93 -14.89
CA ASN A 117 -6.01 8.04 -16.23
C ASN A 117 -5.44 9.45 -16.51
N ARG A 118 -5.30 10.27 -15.46
CA ARG A 118 -4.90 11.69 -15.55
C ARG A 118 -3.41 11.86 -15.92
N TYR A 119 -2.53 11.02 -15.37
CA TYR A 119 -1.08 11.23 -15.44
C TYR A 119 -0.46 10.48 -16.62
N ARG A 120 0.18 11.23 -17.53
CA ARG A 120 0.87 10.66 -18.71
C ARG A 120 2.11 9.84 -18.35
N ALA A 121 2.83 10.26 -17.31
CA ALA A 121 4.02 9.56 -16.81
C ALA A 121 3.71 8.10 -16.40
N GLU A 122 2.47 7.82 -16.01
CA GLU A 122 1.99 6.48 -15.64
C GLU A 122 1.30 5.76 -16.82
N ASN A 123 1.54 6.19 -18.06
CA ASN A 123 0.84 5.70 -19.26
C ASN A 123 -0.69 5.77 -19.16
N ARG A 124 -1.22 6.71 -18.37
CA ARG A 124 -2.66 6.86 -18.07
C ARG A 124 -3.28 5.59 -17.45
N LEU A 125 -2.48 4.79 -16.76
CA LEU A 125 -2.90 3.56 -16.10
C LEU A 125 -2.46 3.58 -14.64
N GLY A 126 -2.97 4.56 -13.90
CA GLY A 126 -2.72 4.77 -12.48
C GLY A 126 -3.95 4.51 -11.62
N ALA A 127 -3.83 4.83 -10.34
CA ALA A 127 -4.93 4.77 -9.39
C ALA A 127 -4.97 6.01 -8.51
N MET A 128 -6.11 6.24 -7.86
CA MET A 128 -6.27 7.35 -6.92
C MET A 128 -7.13 6.95 -5.74
N LEU A 129 -6.82 7.52 -4.58
CA LEU A 129 -7.70 7.44 -3.43
C LEU A 129 -8.82 8.48 -3.52
N ILE A 130 -10.02 8.09 -3.11
CA ILE A 130 -11.19 8.97 -3.02
C ILE A 130 -11.81 8.87 -1.63
N ALA A 131 -12.38 9.96 -1.15
CA ALA A 131 -13.16 9.96 0.08
C ALA A 131 -14.52 9.28 -0.15
N THR A 132 -14.97 8.49 0.83
CA THR A 132 -16.31 7.86 0.84
C THR A 132 -17.22 8.46 1.90
N LYS A 133 -16.71 9.44 2.66
CA LYS A 133 -17.44 10.26 3.61
C LYS A 133 -16.85 11.66 3.66
N HIS A 134 -17.58 12.59 4.27
CA HIS A 134 -17.07 13.91 4.59
C HIS A 134 -15.99 13.83 5.69
N TRP A 135 -14.91 14.60 5.52
CA TRP A 135 -13.84 14.76 6.51
C TRP A 135 -13.76 16.22 6.96
N ARG A 136 -13.74 16.47 8.26
CA ARG A 136 -13.58 17.84 8.78
C ARG A 136 -12.11 18.23 8.80
N LYS A 137 -11.84 19.53 8.69
CA LYS A 137 -10.50 20.08 8.89
C LYS A 137 -9.87 19.54 10.18
N ASN A 138 -8.62 19.12 10.07
CA ASN A 138 -7.80 18.49 11.11
C ASN A 138 -8.17 17.05 11.49
N GLU A 139 -9.23 16.45 10.93
CA GLU A 139 -9.50 15.02 11.15
C GLU A 139 -8.40 14.17 10.51
N LYS A 140 -8.01 13.12 11.22
CA LYS A 140 -7.06 12.12 10.75
C LYS A 140 -7.81 10.98 10.07
N ILE A 141 -7.39 10.64 8.86
CA ILE A 141 -7.80 9.42 8.16
C ILE A 141 -6.99 8.27 8.74
N ALA A 142 -7.34 7.83 9.95
CA ALA A 142 -6.51 6.96 10.78
C ALA A 142 -6.18 5.60 10.12
N LEU A 143 -7.05 5.11 9.24
CA LEU A 143 -6.88 3.85 8.54
C LEU A 143 -6.07 3.98 7.23
N LEU A 144 -5.78 5.21 6.79
CA LEU A 144 -4.91 5.48 5.65
C LEU A 144 -3.48 5.72 6.16
N VAL A 145 -2.68 4.65 6.11
CA VAL A 145 -1.31 4.64 6.62
C VAL A 145 -0.33 4.53 5.46
N GLY A 146 0.65 5.44 5.42
CA GLY A 146 1.86 5.30 4.61
C GLY A 146 2.97 4.63 5.42
N VAL A 147 3.67 3.66 4.84
CA VAL A 147 4.77 2.92 5.47
C VAL A 147 6.09 3.43 4.92
N ILE A 148 7.01 3.85 5.79
CA ILE A 148 8.21 4.60 5.39
C ILE A 148 9.45 3.73 5.55
N GLY A 149 10.12 3.41 4.44
CA GLY A 149 11.45 2.81 4.41
C GLY A 149 12.52 3.87 4.20
N GLU A 150 13.43 4.06 5.15
CA GLU A 150 14.57 4.96 4.97
C GLU A 150 15.67 4.24 4.20
N LEU A 151 16.19 4.88 3.15
CA LEU A 151 17.22 4.30 2.30
C LEU A 151 18.57 4.91 2.65
N THR A 152 19.57 4.06 2.85
CA THR A 152 20.97 4.48 2.73
C THR A 152 21.28 4.82 1.26
N ALA A 153 22.33 5.59 0.99
CA ALA A 153 22.73 5.91 -0.38
C ALA A 153 23.01 4.65 -1.23
N GLU A 154 23.54 3.59 -0.61
CA GLU A 154 23.78 2.31 -1.26
C GLU A 154 22.48 1.56 -1.56
N GLU A 155 21.51 1.58 -0.66
CA GLU A 155 20.19 0.99 -0.90
C GLU A 155 19.43 1.78 -1.96
N GLU A 156 19.50 3.10 -1.93
CA GLU A 156 18.91 3.98 -2.94
C GLU A 156 19.42 3.62 -4.34
N ALA A 157 20.74 3.54 -4.51
CA ALA A 157 21.36 3.17 -5.79
C ALA A 157 21.05 1.74 -6.25
N LYS A 158 20.79 0.81 -5.31
CA LYS A 158 20.47 -0.60 -5.61
C LYS A 158 18.99 -0.85 -5.88
N ILE A 159 18.10 -0.14 -5.19
CA ILE A 159 16.65 -0.37 -5.21
C ILE A 159 15.98 0.53 -6.23
N LEU A 160 16.39 1.79 -6.33
CA LEU A 160 15.70 2.77 -7.16
C LEU A 160 16.32 2.86 -8.55
N LYS A 161 15.43 2.90 -9.54
CA LYS A 161 15.70 3.25 -10.91
C LYS A 161 14.84 4.45 -11.27
N LYS A 162 15.52 5.54 -11.61
CA LYS A 162 14.90 6.81 -11.96
C LYS A 162 13.83 6.64 -13.04
N ASP A 163 12.70 7.30 -12.84
CA ASP A 163 11.52 7.30 -13.73
C ASP A 163 10.89 5.90 -13.96
N VAL A 164 11.17 4.93 -13.08
CA VAL A 164 10.66 3.56 -13.20
C VAL A 164 9.99 3.07 -11.91
N ASN A 165 10.69 3.09 -10.78
CA ASN A 165 10.16 2.62 -9.49
C ASN A 165 10.37 3.63 -8.35
N ASP A 166 10.65 4.88 -8.67
CA ASP A 166 10.78 6.03 -7.77
C ASP A 166 9.49 6.85 -7.64
N PHE A 167 8.34 6.25 -7.99
CA PHE A 167 7.01 6.87 -7.99
C PHE A 167 6.54 7.39 -6.60
N SER A 168 7.16 6.91 -5.52
CA SER A 168 6.77 7.23 -4.14
C SER A 168 7.98 7.50 -3.23
N VAL A 169 8.94 8.27 -3.75
CA VAL A 169 10.17 8.62 -3.01
C VAL A 169 10.11 10.09 -2.59
N MET A 170 10.42 10.35 -1.32
CA MET A 170 10.53 11.70 -0.76
C MET A 170 11.92 11.88 -0.14
N PHE A 171 12.55 13.04 -0.32
CA PHE A 171 13.81 13.34 0.36
C PHE A 171 13.56 14.01 1.71
N SER A 172 14.13 13.46 2.78
CA SER A 172 14.07 14.04 4.12
C SER A 172 15.25 14.96 4.36
N MET A 173 15.03 16.28 4.39
CA MET A 173 16.09 17.24 4.72
C MET A 173 16.60 17.08 6.17
N ARG A 174 15.74 16.64 7.09
CA ARG A 174 16.15 16.43 8.50
C ARG A 174 17.11 15.25 8.64
N LYS A 175 16.87 14.17 7.89
CA LYS A 175 17.66 12.94 7.96
C LYS A 175 18.72 12.83 6.87
N GLN A 176 18.70 13.74 5.90
CA GLN A 176 19.58 13.76 4.74
C GLN A 176 19.59 12.42 3.98
N CYS A 177 18.40 11.83 3.81
CA CYS A 177 18.24 10.56 3.11
C CYS A 177 16.94 10.48 2.32
N ALA A 178 16.92 9.60 1.32
CA ALA A 178 15.70 9.23 0.61
C ALA A 178 14.81 8.36 1.51
N GLN A 179 13.51 8.62 1.47
CA GLN A 179 12.47 7.86 2.13
C GLN A 179 11.55 7.28 1.07
N LEU A 180 11.39 5.97 1.07
CA LEU A 180 10.45 5.23 0.24
C LEU A 180 9.11 5.11 0.97
N TRP A 181 8.04 5.53 0.32
CA TRP A 181 6.70 5.58 0.90
C TRP A 181 5.78 4.57 0.22
N LEU A 182 5.50 3.46 0.90
CA LEU A 182 4.69 2.37 0.36
C LEU A 182 3.42 2.13 1.19
N GLY A 183 2.63 1.13 0.80
CA GLY A 183 1.32 0.86 1.36
C GLY A 183 0.21 1.72 0.71
N PRO A 184 -1.00 1.73 1.31
CA PRO A 184 -2.14 2.47 0.76
C PRO A 184 -1.86 3.96 0.51
N GLY A 185 -1.04 4.59 1.34
CA GLY A 185 -0.66 6.00 1.21
C GLY A 185 0.08 6.35 -0.10
N ALA A 186 0.70 5.36 -0.76
CA ALA A 186 1.41 5.55 -2.02
C ALA A 186 0.48 5.86 -3.22
N TYR A 187 -0.84 5.69 -3.05
CA TYR A 187 -1.86 6.03 -4.06
C TYR A 187 -2.44 7.45 -3.91
N ILE A 188 -1.89 8.25 -2.99
CA ILE A 188 -2.24 9.66 -2.86
C ILE A 188 -1.52 10.44 -3.94
N ASN A 189 -2.29 11.04 -4.84
CA ASN A 189 -1.75 11.86 -5.91
C ASN A 189 -1.40 13.27 -5.41
N HIS A 190 -0.41 13.87 -6.07
CA HIS A 190 -0.02 15.25 -5.80
C HIS A 190 -1.03 16.25 -6.39
N ASP A 191 -1.33 17.30 -5.61
CA ASP A 191 -2.02 18.50 -6.06
C ASP A 191 -1.34 19.72 -5.40
N CYS A 192 -1.12 20.80 -6.16
CA CYS A 192 -0.48 22.02 -5.65
C CYS A 192 -1.35 22.75 -4.60
N ARG A 193 -2.66 22.48 -4.55
CA ARG A 193 -3.61 22.99 -3.55
C ARG A 193 -4.27 21.79 -2.84
N PRO A 194 -3.49 21.03 -2.03
CA PRO A 194 -3.95 19.75 -1.53
C PRO A 194 -5.04 19.92 -0.47
N ASN A 195 -5.95 18.95 -0.40
CA ASN A 195 -6.97 18.88 0.64
C ASN A 195 -6.51 18.08 1.88
N CYS A 196 -5.34 17.45 1.83
CA CYS A 196 -4.77 16.65 2.89
C CYS A 196 -3.26 16.91 3.05
N LYS A 197 -2.69 16.51 4.18
CA LYS A 197 -1.24 16.50 4.41
C LYS A 197 -0.81 15.23 5.15
N PHE A 198 0.44 14.83 4.92
CA PHE A 198 1.09 13.80 5.72
C PHE A 198 1.46 14.35 7.09
N VAL A 199 1.13 13.60 8.14
CA VAL A 199 1.53 13.88 9.52
C VAL A 199 2.42 12.73 9.99
N PRO A 200 3.69 12.99 10.35
CA PRO A 200 4.60 11.94 10.82
C PRO A 200 4.03 11.19 12.04
N ASN A 201 4.23 9.87 12.06
CA ASN A 201 3.79 8.97 13.13
C ASN A 201 4.83 7.84 13.35
N GLY A 202 6.08 8.23 13.65
CA GLY A 202 7.20 7.30 13.75
C GLY A 202 7.65 6.80 12.37
N PRO A 203 7.78 5.48 12.13
CA PRO A 203 8.11 4.93 10.81
C PRO A 203 6.91 4.85 9.86
N THR A 204 5.77 5.43 10.25
CA THR A 204 4.61 5.61 9.36
C THR A 204 4.21 7.08 9.28
N ALA A 205 3.30 7.38 8.38
CA ALA A 205 2.56 8.63 8.37
C ALA A 205 1.07 8.39 8.32
N VAL A 206 0.33 9.26 8.98
CA VAL A 206 -1.13 9.35 8.88
C VAL A 206 -1.52 10.55 8.03
N ILE A 207 -2.67 10.47 7.39
CA ILE A 207 -3.19 11.57 6.57
C ILE A 207 -4.13 12.42 7.40
N GLN A 208 -4.00 13.74 7.29
CA GLN A 208 -4.88 14.71 7.96
C GLN A 208 -5.54 15.63 6.92
N ALA A 209 -6.85 15.82 7.04
CA ALA A 209 -7.60 16.75 6.21
C ALA A 209 -7.25 18.22 6.53
N CYS A 210 -7.02 19.03 5.51
CA CYS A 210 -6.62 20.43 5.61
C CYS A 210 -7.80 21.41 5.49
N HIS A 211 -8.84 21.02 4.75
CA HIS A 211 -9.99 21.85 4.40
C HIS A 211 -11.28 21.02 4.49
N SER A 212 -12.40 21.67 4.80
CA SER A 212 -13.76 21.12 4.73
C SER A 212 -14.34 21.35 3.34
#